data_AF-A0A9E0UKQ2-F1
#
_entry.id   AF-A0A9E0UKQ2-F1
#
_cell.length_a   1.000
_cell.length_b   1.000
_cell.length_c   1.000
_cell.angle_alpha   90.00
_cell.angle_beta   90.00
_cell.angle_gamma   90.00
#
_symmetry.space_group_name_H-M   'P 1'
#
loop_
_entity.id
_entity.type
_entity.pdbx_description
1 polymer ?
#
loop_
_entity_poly.entity_id
_entity_poly.type
_entity_poly.pdbx_seq_one_letter_code
_entity_poly.pdbx_strand_id
1 'polypeptide(L)'
;PDLRNLLICEGESECALLWTRAVRYVKEHATTPVQTLGSNILITAPPQTPDDLSLTLSLTRDKDSESSSLFLDMRCKSEGAVEADCKDERALSVLDGFRNAVLDTPGEGPAGPAPDRP
;
A
#
# COMPACT_ATOMS: atom_id res chain seq x y z
N PRO A 1 5.82 17.84 -2.18
CA PRO A 1 5.83 16.45 -2.66
C PRO A 1 4.89 15.58 -1.82
N ASP A 2 3.66 15.40 -2.30
CA ASP A 2 2.66 14.53 -1.71
C ASP A 2 3.08 13.06 -1.87
N LEU A 3 3.42 12.40 -0.76
CA LEU A 3 3.73 10.98 -0.74
C LEU A 3 2.43 10.18 -0.93
N ARG A 4 2.23 9.60 -2.12
CA ARG A 4 1.02 8.82 -2.47
C ARG A 4 0.85 7.55 -1.62
N ASN A 5 1.94 7.11 -1.01
CA ASN A 5 2.05 5.93 -0.16
C ASN A 5 2.08 6.24 1.34
N LEU A 6 1.80 7.49 1.74
CA LEU A 6 1.70 7.92 3.13
C LEU A 6 0.29 8.44 3.41
N LEU A 7 -0.31 7.94 4.49
CA LEU A 7 -1.59 8.38 5.00
C LEU A 7 -1.43 8.80 6.45
N ILE A 8 -2.12 9.88 6.83
CA ILE A 8 -2.19 10.32 8.21
C ILE A 8 -3.61 10.05 8.69
N CYS A 9 -3.73 9.47 9.88
CA CYS A 9 -5.00 9.26 10.56
C CYS A 9 -4.96 9.82 11.96
N GLU A 10 -6.11 10.21 12.48
CA GLU A 10 -6.25 10.80 13.81
C GLU A 10 -7.15 9.93 14.69
N GLY A 11 -6.66 9.58 15.87
CA GLY A 11 -7.40 8.74 16.81
C GLY A 11 -7.41 7.24 16.48
N GLU A 12 -7.66 6.44 17.50
CA GLU A 12 -7.49 4.99 17.43
C GLU A 12 -8.50 4.30 16.48
N SER A 13 -9.75 4.76 16.48
CA SER A 13 -10.82 4.16 15.68
C SER A 13 -10.61 4.37 14.17
N GLU A 14 -10.21 5.58 13.77
CA GLU A 14 -9.91 5.88 12.37
C GLU A 14 -8.69 5.10 11.90
N CYS A 15 -7.60 5.13 12.68
CA CYS A 15 -6.39 4.41 12.34
C CYS A 15 -6.60 2.89 12.28
N ALA A 16 -7.41 2.30 13.16
CA ALA A 16 -7.73 0.87 13.10
C ALA A 16 -8.52 0.51 11.82
N LEU A 17 -9.41 1.40 11.39
CA LEU A 17 -10.19 1.23 10.16
C LEU A 17 -9.32 1.36 8.91
N LEU A 18 -8.47 2.39 8.83
CA LEU A 18 -7.52 2.53 7.72
C LEU A 18 -6.50 1.39 7.71
N TRP A 19 -6.01 0.95 8.87
CA TRP A 19 -5.11 -0.20 9.00
C TRP A 19 -5.74 -1.45 8.41
N THR A 20 -6.99 -1.76 8.77
CA THR A 20 -7.70 -2.94 8.26
C THR A 20 -7.84 -2.90 6.74
N ARG A 21 -8.16 -1.73 6.17
CA ARG A 21 -8.26 -1.54 4.72
C ARG A 21 -6.91 -1.68 4.03
N ALA A 22 -5.86 -1.09 4.60
CA ALA A 22 -4.50 -1.16 4.08
C ALA A 22 -3.95 -2.59 4.11
N VAL A 23 -4.20 -3.34 5.19
CA VAL A 23 -3.84 -4.76 5.29
C VAL A 23 -4.55 -5.58 4.22
N ARG A 24 -5.84 -5.32 3.97
CA ARG A 24 -6.58 -6.00 2.90
C ARG A 24 -5.98 -5.68 1.53
N TYR A 25 -5.75 -4.40 1.24
CA TYR A 25 -5.14 -3.94 0.00
C TYR A 25 -3.78 -4.60 -0.26
N VAL A 26 -2.90 -4.63 0.75
CA VAL A 26 -1.60 -5.27 0.63
C VAL A 26 -1.73 -6.76 0.32
N LYS A 27 -2.67 -7.47 0.94
CA LYS A 27 -2.90 -8.89 0.66
C LYS A 27 -3.46 -9.16 -0.74
N GLU A 28 -4.26 -8.25 -1.27
CA GLU A 28 -4.83 -8.37 -2.61
C GLU A 28 -3.82 -8.05 -3.72
N HIS A 29 -2.87 -7.16 -3.45
CA HIS A 29 -1.93 -6.66 -4.46
C HIS A 29 -0.52 -7.24 -4.36
N ALA A 30 -0.09 -7.74 -3.19
CA ALA A 30 1.19 -8.41 -3.05
C ALA A 30 1.17 -9.76 -3.79
N THR A 31 2.21 -10.03 -4.59
CA THR A 31 2.40 -11.36 -5.18
C THR A 31 3.10 -12.31 -4.20
N THR A 32 3.79 -11.75 -3.20
CA THR A 32 4.52 -12.53 -2.21
C THR A 32 3.66 -12.79 -0.97
N PRO A 33 3.80 -13.97 -0.33
CA PRO A 33 3.01 -14.31 0.85
C PRO A 33 3.32 -13.39 2.03
N VAL A 34 2.32 -13.13 2.88
CA VAL A 34 2.52 -12.39 4.14
C VAL A 34 3.44 -13.19 5.05
N GLN A 35 4.57 -12.60 5.46
CA GLN A 35 5.47 -13.22 6.44
C GLN A 35 5.16 -12.76 7.86
N THR A 36 4.90 -11.47 8.02
CA THR A 36 4.64 -10.85 9.31
C THR A 36 3.34 -10.08 9.23
N LEU A 37 2.44 -10.34 10.18
CA LEU A 37 1.22 -9.56 10.38
C LEU A 37 1.11 -9.23 11.87
N GLY A 38 1.40 -7.98 12.21
CA GLY A 38 1.24 -7.42 13.55
C GLY A 38 0.14 -6.36 13.59
N SER A 39 -0.04 -5.76 14.76
CA SER A 39 -1.03 -4.71 14.99
C SER A 39 -0.69 -3.38 14.30
N ASN A 40 0.58 -3.18 13.96
CA ASN A 40 1.13 -1.93 13.44
C ASN A 40 2.18 -2.14 12.34
N ILE A 41 2.44 -3.38 11.95
CA ILE A 41 3.37 -3.69 10.86
C ILE A 41 2.91 -4.94 10.10
N LEU A 42 2.97 -4.90 8.78
CA LEU A 42 2.76 -6.05 7.90
C LEU A 42 3.94 -6.10 6.93
N ILE A 43 4.58 -7.25 6.82
CA ILE A 43 5.71 -7.47 5.93
C ILE A 43 5.40 -8.70 5.08
N THR A 44 5.45 -8.58 3.76
CA THR A 44 5.36 -9.75 2.87
C THR A 44 6.74 -10.35 2.59
N ALA A 45 6.77 -11.52 1.97
CA ALA A 45 8.01 -12.21 1.68
C ALA A 45 8.88 -11.40 0.71
N PRO A 46 10.21 -11.53 0.81
CA PRO A 46 11.10 -10.90 -0.14
C PRO A 46 10.82 -11.43 -1.56
N PRO A 47 10.89 -10.57 -2.58
CA PRO A 47 10.59 -10.95 -3.95
C PRO A 47 11.62 -11.98 -4.44
N GLN A 48 11.15 -13.11 -4.98
CA GLN A 48 12.02 -14.16 -5.50
C GLN A 48 12.34 -13.93 -6.98
N THR A 49 11.38 -13.37 -7.70
CA THR A 49 11.43 -13.03 -9.13
C THR A 49 11.39 -11.50 -9.33
N PRO A 50 11.85 -10.96 -10.48
CA PRO A 50 11.71 -9.54 -10.79
C PRO A 50 10.24 -9.08 -10.85
N ASP A 51 9.31 -9.98 -11.20
CA ASP A 51 7.87 -9.75 -11.20
C ASP A 51 7.24 -9.79 -9.79
N ASP A 52 8.00 -10.23 -8.77
CA ASP A 52 7.47 -10.29 -7.42
C ASP A 52 7.42 -8.91 -6.76
N LEU A 53 6.25 -8.60 -6.21
CA LEU A 53 5.98 -7.38 -5.46
C LEU A 53 5.93 -7.71 -3.97
N SER A 54 6.95 -7.25 -3.26
CA SER A 54 6.99 -7.27 -1.80
C SER A 54 6.49 -5.94 -1.27
N LEU A 55 5.55 -5.99 -0.34
CA LEU A 55 4.90 -4.83 0.25
C LEU A 55 5.15 -4.85 1.77
N THR A 56 5.49 -3.69 2.31
CA THR A 56 5.65 -3.49 3.75
C THR A 56 4.77 -2.34 4.19
N LEU A 57 3.81 -2.62 5.06
CA LEU A 57 2.93 -1.63 5.65
C LEU A 57 3.36 -1.37 7.08
N SER A 58 3.50 -0.11 7.46
CA SER A 58 3.80 0.29 8.83
C SER A 58 2.85 1.37 9.31
N LEU A 59 2.44 1.27 10.57
CA LEU A 59 1.67 2.29 11.27
C LEU A 59 2.55 2.80 12.41
N THR A 60 2.93 4.07 12.31
CA THR A 60 3.76 4.75 13.30
C THR A 60 2.92 5.82 13.97
N ARG A 61 2.69 5.69 15.27
CA ARG A 61 2.04 6.75 16.05
C ARG A 61 3.04 7.90 16.23
N ASP A 62 2.62 9.10 15.91
CA ASP A 62 3.42 10.29 16.17
C ASP A 62 3.54 10.50 17.69
N LYS A 63 4.71 10.92 18.17
CA LYS A 63 4.91 11.14 19.62
C LYS A 63 4.51 12.55 20.06
N ASP A 64 4.50 13.49 19.13
CA ASP A 64 4.18 14.90 19.37
C ASP A 64 2.69 15.21 19.09
N SER A 65 1.98 14.30 18.41
CA SER A 65 0.57 14.45 18.04
C SER A 65 -0.25 13.18 18.33
N GLU A 66 -1.58 13.33 18.44
CA GLU A 66 -2.52 12.18 18.50
C GLU A 66 -2.73 11.50 17.13
N SER A 67 -1.97 11.95 16.12
CA SER A 67 -1.99 11.41 14.77
C SER A 67 -1.06 10.21 14.63
N SER A 68 -1.40 9.32 13.71
CA SER A 68 -0.55 8.20 13.29
C SER A 68 -0.34 8.26 11.79
N SER A 69 0.86 7.84 11.37
CA SER A 69 1.30 7.79 9.99
C SER A 69 1.31 6.35 9.53
N LEU A 70 0.51 6.07 8.51
CA LEU A 70 0.43 4.78 7.84
C LEU A 70 1.20 4.86 6.53
N PHE A 71 2.28 4.08 6.43
CA PHE A 71 3.20 4.13 5.31
C PHE A 71 3.26 2.78 4.60
N LEU A 72 3.15 2.81 3.28
CA LEU A 72 3.34 1.65 2.42
C LEU A 72 4.69 1.76 1.70
N ASP A 73 5.59 0.85 2.02
CA ASP A 73 6.84 0.61 1.32
C ASP A 73 6.67 -0.54 0.32
N MET A 74 7.38 -0.45 -0.81
CA MET A 74 7.39 -1.46 -1.84
C MET A 74 8.83 -1.84 -2.17
N ARG A 75 9.08 -3.15 -2.29
CA ARG A 75 10.37 -3.70 -2.68
C ARG A 75 10.20 -4.66 -3.84
N CYS A 76 10.99 -4.44 -4.88
CA CYS A 76 11.11 -5.33 -6.03
C CYS A 76 12.52 -5.91 -6.09
N LYS A 77 12.67 -7.03 -6.78
CA LYS A 77 13.99 -7.62 -7.03
C LYS A 77 14.64 -6.92 -8.23
N SER A 78 15.54 -6.00 -7.95
CA SER A 78 16.38 -5.37 -8.97
C SER A 78 17.49 -6.33 -9.39
N GLU A 79 17.45 -6.83 -10.63
CA GLU A 79 18.55 -7.62 -11.20
C GLU A 79 19.73 -6.68 -11.56
N GLY A 80 20.58 -6.38 -10.57
CA GLY A 80 21.94 -5.88 -10.80
C GLY A 80 22.11 -4.45 -11.33
N ALA A 81 21.05 -3.72 -11.65
CA ALA A 81 21.14 -2.30 -11.99
C ALA A 81 20.79 -1.44 -10.76
N VAL A 82 21.69 -0.52 -10.42
CA VAL A 82 21.58 0.45 -9.31
C VAL A 82 20.36 1.40 -9.48
N GLU A 83 19.64 1.30 -10.60
CA GLU A 83 18.46 2.07 -10.98
C GLU A 83 17.34 1.19 -11.59
N ALA A 84 17.19 -0.05 -11.10
CA ALA A 84 15.95 -0.78 -11.35
C ALA A 84 14.93 -0.34 -10.29
N ASP A 85 14.42 0.88 -10.45
CA ASP A 85 13.07 1.21 -10.01
C ASP A 85 12.14 0.05 -10.40
N CYS A 86 11.13 -0.23 -9.59
CA CYS A 86 10.03 -1.08 -10.01
C CYS A 86 9.37 -0.44 -11.24
N LYS A 87 9.95 -0.63 -12.44
CA LYS A 87 9.46 -0.10 -13.72
C LYS A 87 8.22 -0.83 -14.21
N ASP A 88 7.73 -1.77 -13.41
CA ASP A 88 6.40 -2.32 -13.57
C ASP A 88 5.38 -1.22 -13.36
N GLU A 89 4.63 -0.88 -14.41
CA GLU A 89 3.44 -0.03 -14.32
C GLU A 89 2.49 -0.52 -13.21
N ARG A 90 2.52 -1.83 -12.93
CA ARG A 90 1.83 -2.47 -11.82
C ARG A 90 2.27 -1.95 -10.44
N ALA A 91 3.56 -1.80 -10.20
CA ALA A 91 4.09 -1.27 -8.94
C ALA A 91 3.63 0.17 -8.70
N LEU A 92 3.77 1.02 -9.71
CA LEU A 92 3.31 2.41 -9.63
C LEU A 92 1.78 2.49 -9.45
N SER A 93 1.03 1.64 -10.15
CA SER A 93 -0.43 1.56 -10.02
C SER A 93 -0.87 1.11 -8.63
N VAL A 94 -0.15 0.19 -7.99
CA VAL A 94 -0.42 -0.23 -6.61
C VAL A 94 -0.18 0.91 -5.63
N LEU A 95 0.89 1.70 -5.79
CA LEU A 95 1.16 2.85 -4.92
C LEU A 95 0.15 3.99 -5.15
N ASP A 96 -0.28 4.20 -6.39
CA ASP A 96 -1.26 5.23 -6.74
C ASP A 96 -2.68 4.88 -6.24
N GLY A 97 -3.07 3.62 -6.37
CA GLY A 97 -4.35 3.10 -5.91
C GLY A 97 -4.46 2.98 -4.39
N PHE A 98 -3.34 2.90 -3.68
CA PHE A 98 -3.30 2.66 -2.24
C PHE A 98 -4.08 3.71 -1.44
N ARG A 99 -3.75 4.99 -1.66
CA ARG A 99 -4.39 6.09 -0.94
C ARG A 99 -5.90 6.07 -1.12
N ASN A 100 -6.35 5.91 -2.37
CA ASN A 100 -7.78 5.85 -2.66
C ASN A 100 -8.43 4.61 -2.04
N ALA A 101 -7.84 3.42 -2.17
CA ALA A 101 -8.43 2.19 -1.62
C ALA A 101 -8.51 2.16 -0.08
N VAL A 102 -7.61 2.87 0.60
CA VAL A 102 -7.58 2.93 2.06
C VAL A 102 -8.50 4.04 2.59
N LEU A 103 -8.50 5.22 1.95
CA LEU A 103 -9.38 6.32 2.34
C LEU A 103 -10.83 6.11 1.90
N ASP A 104 -11.06 5.48 0.76
CA ASP A 104 -12.39 5.25 0.21
C ASP A 104 -13.20 4.28 1.08
N THR A 105 -14.44 4.67 1.33
CA THR A 105 -15.41 3.84 2.06
C THR A 105 -15.93 2.82 1.07
N PRO A 106 -15.88 1.50 1.34
CA PRO A 106 -16.34 0.49 0.39
C PRO A 106 -17.79 0.77 -0.01
N GLY A 107 -17.95 1.38 -1.17
CA GLY A 107 -19.17 2.03 -1.62
C GLY A 107 -19.00 2.74 -2.97
N GLU A 108 -17.82 3.27 -3.28
CA GLU A 108 -17.60 3.91 -4.58
C GLU A 108 -16.12 3.81 -5.01
N GLY A 109 -15.72 2.63 -5.50
CA GLY A 109 -14.48 2.52 -6.27
C GLY A 109 -14.51 3.47 -7.46
N PRO A 110 -13.35 3.93 -7.99
CA PRO A 110 -13.34 4.82 -9.14
C PRO A 110 -14.04 4.10 -10.29
N ALA A 111 -15.16 4.64 -10.73
CA ALA A 111 -15.79 4.27 -11.98
C ALA A 111 -14.72 4.42 -13.06
N GLY A 112 -14.14 3.29 -13.48
CA GLY A 112 -13.40 3.22 -14.73
C GLY A 112 -14.28 3.81 -15.82
N PRO A 113 -13.71 4.53 -16.80
CA PRO A 113 -14.50 5.13 -17.85
C PRO A 113 -15.34 4.03 -18.51
N ALA A 114 -16.67 4.19 -18.45
CA ALA A 114 -17.62 3.28 -19.05
C ALA A 114 -17.27 3.08 -20.54
N PRO A 115 -17.38 1.86 -21.09
CA PRO A 115 -17.16 1.68 -22.52
C PRO A 115 -18.23 2.45 -23.31
N ASP A 116 -17.77 3.47 -24.05
CA ASP A 116 -18.53 4.18 -25.06
C ASP A 116 -18.99 3.17 -26.12
N ARG A 117 -20.31 2.98 -26.22
CA ARG A 117 -20.92 2.02 -27.12
C ARG A 117 -21.75 2.77 -28.15
N PRO A 118 -21.39 2.74 -29.45
CA PRO A 118 -22.35 3.01 -30.52
C PRO A 118 -23.28 1.81 -30.79
#